data_AF-A0A5D2DAE3-F1
#
_entry.id   AF-A0A5D2DAE3-F1
#
_cell.length_a   1.000
_cell.length_b   1.000
_cell.length_c   1.000
_cell.angle_alpha   90.00
_cell.angle_beta   90.00
_cell.angle_gamma   90.00
#
_symmetry.space_group_name_H-M   'P 1'
#
loop_
_entity.id
_entity.type
_entity.pdbx_description
1 polymer ?
#
loop_
_entity_poly.entity_id
_entity_poly.type
_entity_poly.pdbx_seq_one_letter_code
_entity_poly.pdbx_strand_id
1 'polypeptide(L)'
;MDGHLKTILEGISKLASDKVLAEDELASLQSILVKLLSHFKDLEHVFSLILDMMHGNSRGIVNMHILDMATRNGYVHDPTTIQLLFEISQALHSDTDLVNMKNDANQQQARFISRFVRMVDYGVEYERHLAFLMECRGALSNIIELKINEHVLSVCSKLIETAKLCLNAKDKYLTSTISFLHKNLPAAAVSSSIAI
;
A
#
# COMPACT_ATOMS: atom_id res chain seq x y z
N MET A 1 18.63 9.77 -13.82
CA MET A 1 17.84 10.92 -13.35
C MET A 1 18.56 12.18 -13.78
N ASP A 2 17.87 13.09 -14.47
CA ASP A 2 18.45 14.31 -15.05
C ASP A 2 19.09 15.17 -13.95
N GLY A 3 20.39 15.51 -14.06
CA GLY A 3 21.16 16.14 -12.98
C GLY A 3 20.51 17.43 -12.45
N HIS A 4 19.79 18.12 -13.32
CA HIS A 4 19.03 19.33 -13.02
C HIS A 4 17.89 19.11 -12.01
N LEU A 5 17.13 18.01 -12.13
CA LEU A 5 16.04 17.72 -11.19
C LEU A 5 16.57 17.46 -9.78
N LYS A 6 17.68 16.73 -9.69
CA LYS A 6 18.33 16.45 -8.41
C LYS A 6 18.77 17.74 -7.72
N THR A 7 19.44 18.64 -8.44
CA THR A 7 19.87 19.94 -7.91
C THR A 7 18.70 20.82 -7.47
N ILE A 8 17.58 20.78 -8.20
CA ILE A 8 16.36 21.51 -7.81
C ILE A 8 15.80 20.95 -6.50
N LEU A 9 15.66 19.64 -6.37
CA LEU A 9 15.14 19.00 -5.16
C LEU A 9 16.05 19.24 -3.95
N GLU A 10 17.37 19.17 -4.11
CA GLU A 10 18.34 19.50 -3.07
C GLU A 10 18.25 20.97 -2.64
N GLY A 11 18.07 21.89 -3.60
CA GLY A 11 17.88 23.30 -3.33
C GLY A 11 16.59 23.59 -2.55
N ILE A 12 15.48 22.93 -2.92
CA ILE A 12 14.21 23.02 -2.21
C ILE A 12 14.34 22.44 -0.79
N SER A 13 14.99 21.29 -0.66
CA SER A 13 15.24 20.64 0.63
C SER A 13 15.99 21.57 1.57
N LYS A 14 17.11 22.14 1.10
CA LYS A 14 17.91 23.08 1.90
C LYS A 14 17.12 24.32 2.31
N LEU A 15 16.34 24.90 1.40
CA LEU A 15 15.54 26.10 1.69
C LEU A 15 14.51 25.86 2.80
N ALA A 16 13.95 24.67 2.86
CA ALA A 16 12.93 24.30 3.83
C ALA A 16 13.47 23.71 5.13
N SER A 17 14.64 23.06 5.13
CA SER A 17 15.27 22.59 6.38
C SER A 17 15.65 23.74 7.33
N ASP A 18 15.90 24.94 6.77
CA ASP A 18 16.31 26.11 7.54
C ASP A 18 15.14 26.92 8.14
N LYS A 19 13.88 26.60 7.80
CA LYS A 19 12.69 27.37 8.21
C LYS A 19 11.43 26.51 8.32
N VAL A 20 10.60 26.79 9.34
CA VAL A 20 9.22 26.28 9.35
C VAL A 20 8.45 26.95 8.20
N LEU A 21 8.02 26.16 7.23
CA LEU A 21 7.29 26.65 6.07
C LEU A 21 5.90 27.15 6.47
N ALA A 22 5.49 28.29 5.92
CA ALA A 22 4.12 28.78 6.05
C ALA A 22 3.15 27.93 5.20
N GLU A 23 1.84 28.00 5.50
CA GLU A 23 0.81 27.21 4.80
C GLU A 23 0.75 27.47 3.28
N ASP A 24 1.00 28.72 2.84
CA ASP A 24 1.05 29.09 1.43
C ASP A 24 2.30 28.55 0.72
N GLU A 25 3.42 28.44 1.44
CA GLU A 25 4.65 27.80 0.96
C GLU A 25 4.47 26.28 0.84
N LEU A 26 3.78 25.64 1.80
CA LEU A 26 3.42 24.22 1.74
C LEU A 26 2.46 23.92 0.59
N ALA A 27 1.49 24.79 0.33
CA ALA A 27 0.58 24.65 -0.81
C ALA A 27 1.32 24.77 -2.15
N SER A 28 2.29 25.68 -2.23
CA SER A 28 3.16 25.85 -3.41
C SER A 28 4.05 24.62 -3.61
N LEU A 29 4.67 24.12 -2.55
CA LEU A 29 5.48 22.91 -2.56
C LEU A 29 4.67 21.68 -2.96
N GLN A 30 3.46 21.51 -2.40
CA GLN A 30 2.51 20.48 -2.82
C GLN A 30 2.26 20.53 -4.34
N SER A 31 1.98 21.72 -4.90
CA SER A 31 1.73 21.87 -6.34
C SER A 31 2.93 21.44 -7.18
N ILE A 32 4.15 21.78 -6.75
CA ILE A 32 5.38 21.37 -7.43
C ILE A 32 5.53 19.85 -7.37
N LEU A 33 5.39 19.25 -6.18
CA LEU A 33 5.57 17.82 -5.98
C LEU A 33 4.55 17.00 -6.79
N VAL A 34 3.27 17.39 -6.79
CA VAL A 34 2.22 16.73 -7.58
C VAL A 34 2.53 16.80 -9.08
N LYS A 35 3.05 17.93 -9.58
CA LYS A 35 3.48 18.03 -10.99
C LYS A 35 4.66 17.13 -11.28
N LEU A 36 5.67 17.07 -10.40
CA LEU A 36 6.81 16.18 -10.56
C LEU A 36 6.37 14.71 -10.61
N LEU A 37 5.53 14.29 -9.65
CA LEU A 37 4.93 12.94 -9.63
C LEU A 37 4.13 12.64 -10.91
N SER A 38 3.47 13.62 -11.49
CA SER A 38 2.72 13.43 -12.73
C SER A 38 3.60 13.26 -13.98
N HIS A 39 4.86 13.68 -13.95
CA HIS A 39 5.75 13.74 -15.12
C HIS A 39 6.92 12.74 -15.07
N PHE A 40 7.38 12.33 -13.89
CA PHE A 40 8.55 11.46 -13.75
C PHE A 40 8.16 10.07 -13.22
N LYS A 41 8.81 9.02 -13.74
CA LYS A 41 8.56 7.62 -13.35
C LYS A 41 9.37 7.17 -12.13
N ASP A 42 10.61 7.64 -12.01
CA ASP A 42 11.53 7.30 -10.90
C ASP A 42 11.75 8.52 -10.03
N LEU A 43 11.33 8.43 -8.76
CA LEU A 43 11.27 9.58 -7.87
C LEU A 43 11.66 9.25 -6.42
N GLU A 44 12.60 8.32 -6.22
CA GLU A 44 13.11 7.96 -4.89
C GLU A 44 13.48 9.18 -4.03
N HIS A 45 14.05 10.22 -4.65
CA HIS A 45 14.49 11.46 -3.99
C HIS A 45 13.34 12.43 -3.67
N VAL A 46 12.18 12.27 -4.30
CA VAL A 46 10.97 13.05 -3.99
C VAL A 46 10.32 12.51 -2.72
N PHE A 47 10.45 11.22 -2.44
CA PHE A 47 9.89 10.61 -1.24
C PHE A 47 10.56 11.09 0.04
N SER A 48 11.89 11.19 0.06
CA SER A 48 12.60 11.77 1.21
C SER A 48 12.15 13.21 1.48
N LEU A 49 12.01 14.01 0.42
CA LEU A 49 11.56 15.40 0.52
C LEU A 49 10.14 15.50 1.12
N ILE A 50 9.25 14.57 0.80
CA ILE A 50 7.87 14.55 1.31
C ILE A 50 7.83 14.14 2.77
N LEU A 51 8.56 13.09 3.15
CA LEU A 51 8.61 12.60 4.53
C LEU A 51 9.19 13.64 5.49
N ASP A 52 10.22 14.36 5.05
CA ASP A 52 10.97 15.29 5.92
C ASP A 52 10.32 16.67 6.04
N MET A 53 9.52 17.11 5.06
CA MET A 53 9.09 18.53 4.98
C MET A 53 7.59 18.74 4.93
N MET A 54 6.82 17.81 4.35
CA MET A 54 5.37 17.97 4.25
C MET A 54 4.70 17.55 5.56
N HIS A 55 3.70 18.30 5.98
CA HIS A 55 2.86 17.94 7.12
C HIS A 55 1.39 18.31 6.89
N GLY A 56 0.52 17.85 7.78
CA GLY A 56 -0.91 18.14 7.73
C GLY A 56 -1.59 17.69 6.43
N ASN A 57 -2.60 18.46 6.02
CA ASN A 57 -3.43 18.14 4.84
C ASN A 57 -2.61 18.08 3.54
N SER A 58 -1.58 18.93 3.42
CA SER A 58 -0.73 18.99 2.23
C SER A 58 0.07 17.70 2.05
N ARG A 59 0.58 17.10 3.14
CA ARG A 59 1.22 15.78 3.10
C ARG A 59 0.24 14.70 2.63
N GLY A 60 -0.97 14.70 3.20
CA GLY A 60 -2.03 13.76 2.84
C GLY A 60 -2.34 13.77 1.33
N ILE A 61 -2.44 14.95 0.73
CA ILE A 61 -2.71 15.10 -0.71
C ILE A 61 -1.56 14.53 -1.56
N VAL A 62 -0.31 14.88 -1.25
CA VAL A 62 0.84 14.40 -2.03
C VAL A 62 0.96 12.88 -1.95
N ASN A 63 0.80 12.31 -0.76
CA ASN A 63 0.84 10.87 -0.55
C ASN A 63 -0.28 10.12 -1.28
N MET A 64 -1.51 10.68 -1.34
CA MET A 64 -2.58 10.11 -2.17
C MET A 64 -2.19 10.10 -3.66
N HIS A 65 -1.55 11.17 -4.15
CA HIS A 65 -1.04 11.22 -5.53
C HIS A 65 0.04 10.18 -5.80
N ILE A 66 0.93 9.92 -4.84
CA ILE A 66 1.93 8.86 -4.94
C ILE A 66 1.25 7.49 -5.07
N LEU A 67 0.30 7.19 -4.19
CA LEU A 67 -0.44 5.93 -4.22
C LEU A 67 -1.20 5.76 -5.56
N ASP A 68 -1.85 6.81 -6.08
CA ASP A 68 -2.48 6.72 -7.41
C ASP A 68 -1.45 6.42 -8.50
N MET A 69 -0.35 7.19 -8.54
CA MET A 69 0.68 7.06 -9.56
C MET A 69 1.28 5.65 -9.59
N ALA A 70 1.67 5.14 -8.43
CA ALA A 70 2.31 3.82 -8.31
C ALA A 70 1.35 2.67 -8.69
N THR A 71 0.05 2.85 -8.44
CA THR A 71 -0.98 1.82 -8.67
C THR A 71 -1.76 2.00 -9.99
N ARG A 72 -1.40 3.02 -10.78
CA ARG A 72 -2.07 3.34 -12.06
C ARG A 72 -1.66 2.42 -13.20
N ASN A 73 -0.41 1.99 -13.23
CA ASN A 73 0.19 1.32 -14.39
C ASN A 73 0.30 -0.21 -14.27
N GLY A 74 -0.39 -0.81 -13.30
CA GLY A 74 -0.39 -2.26 -13.10
C GLY A 74 0.05 -2.65 -11.69
N TYR A 75 0.43 -3.91 -11.53
CA TYR A 75 0.84 -4.47 -10.25
C TYR A 75 2.20 -3.90 -9.79
N VAL A 76 2.35 -3.80 -8.49
CA VAL A 76 3.59 -3.38 -7.82
C VAL A 76 4.31 -4.63 -7.33
N HIS A 77 5.50 -4.86 -7.88
CA HIS A 77 6.31 -6.06 -7.59
C HIS A 77 7.60 -5.74 -6.83
N ASP A 78 8.14 -4.53 -7.01
CA ASP A 78 9.42 -4.15 -6.44
C ASP A 78 9.32 -4.00 -4.90
N PRO A 79 10.09 -4.77 -4.10
CA PRO A 79 9.99 -4.74 -2.64
C PRO A 79 10.25 -3.37 -2.01
N THR A 80 11.19 -2.60 -2.56
CA THR A 80 11.53 -1.26 -2.06
C THR A 80 10.36 -0.31 -2.25
N THR A 81 9.74 -0.36 -3.44
CA THR A 81 8.54 0.40 -3.76
C THR A 81 7.37 -0.02 -2.87
N ILE A 82 7.16 -1.33 -2.65
CA ILE A 82 6.09 -1.83 -1.76
C ILE A 82 6.29 -1.30 -0.33
N GLN A 83 7.50 -1.39 0.21
CA GLN A 83 7.82 -0.93 1.56
C GLN A 83 7.55 0.57 1.72
N LEU A 84 8.02 1.37 0.77
CA LEU A 84 7.79 2.81 0.76
C LEU A 84 6.29 3.15 0.71
N LEU A 85 5.53 2.53 -0.19
CA LEU A 85 4.09 2.78 -0.30
C LEU A 85 3.34 2.33 0.96
N PHE A 86 3.84 1.31 1.65
CA PHE A 86 3.31 0.89 2.94
C PHE A 86 3.55 1.94 4.02
N GLU A 87 4.76 2.49 4.14
CA GLU A 87 5.08 3.58 5.07
C GLU A 87 4.23 4.83 4.79
N ILE A 88 4.05 5.18 3.51
CA ILE A 88 3.16 6.27 3.09
C ILE A 88 1.70 5.99 3.49
N SER A 89 1.24 4.74 3.33
CA SER A 89 -0.11 4.34 3.71
C SER A 89 -0.33 4.41 5.22
N GLN A 90 0.69 4.04 6.02
CA GLN A 90 0.67 4.18 7.47
C GLN A 90 0.61 5.65 7.88
N ALA A 91 1.43 6.51 7.29
CA ALA A 91 1.42 7.94 7.57
C ALA A 91 0.04 8.58 7.26
N LEU A 92 -0.59 8.16 6.15
CA LEU A 92 -1.96 8.57 5.82
C LEU A 92 -2.99 8.11 6.84
N HIS A 93 -2.87 6.86 7.29
CA HIS A 93 -3.78 6.30 8.26
C HIS A 93 -3.64 6.97 9.64
N SER A 94 -2.42 7.21 10.10
CA SER A 94 -2.15 7.85 11.40
C SER A 94 -2.55 9.32 11.44
N ASP A 95 -2.49 10.05 10.32
CA ASP A 95 -3.00 11.43 10.24
C ASP A 95 -4.53 11.50 10.46
N THR A 96 -5.23 10.37 10.39
CA THR A 96 -6.70 10.26 10.57
C THR A 96 -7.12 10.09 12.05
N ASP A 97 -6.18 9.86 12.98
CA ASP A 97 -6.48 9.64 14.40
C ASP A 97 -6.83 10.93 15.18
N LEU A 98 -6.74 12.10 14.55
CA LEU A 98 -7.18 13.38 15.10
C LEU A 98 -8.63 13.68 14.69
N VAL A 99 -9.56 13.09 15.45
CA VAL A 99 -10.94 13.56 15.74
C VAL A 99 -11.55 14.55 14.72
N ASN A 100 -12.56 14.07 13.99
CA ASN A 100 -13.55 14.89 13.25
C ASN A 100 -13.02 15.82 12.15
N MET A 101 -13.02 15.38 10.89
CA MET A 101 -13.50 16.20 9.76
C MET A 101 -13.86 15.32 8.55
N LYS A 102 -15.13 15.43 8.12
CA LYS A 102 -15.72 14.98 6.83
C LYS A 102 -15.40 13.55 6.34
N ASN A 103 -16.47 12.75 6.34
CA ASN A 103 -16.58 11.38 5.80
C ASN A 103 -15.92 11.18 4.42
N ASP A 104 -15.85 12.21 3.57
CA ASP A 104 -15.37 12.10 2.19
C ASP A 104 -13.84 11.97 2.07
N ALA A 105 -13.05 12.70 2.87
CA ALA A 105 -11.58 12.72 2.75
C ALA A 105 -10.94 11.44 3.28
N ASN A 106 -11.40 10.97 4.44
CA ASN A 106 -11.01 9.69 5.03
C ASN A 106 -11.42 8.53 4.11
N GLN A 107 -12.56 8.67 3.43
CA GLN A 107 -12.98 7.70 2.42
C GLN A 107 -12.06 7.70 1.19
N GLN A 108 -11.59 8.86 0.70
CA GLN A 108 -10.63 8.87 -0.42
C GLN A 108 -9.29 8.21 -0.03
N GLN A 109 -8.77 8.50 1.16
CA GLN A 109 -7.54 7.86 1.65
C GLN A 109 -7.69 6.33 1.72
N ALA A 110 -8.79 5.86 2.31
CA ALA A 110 -9.14 4.45 2.37
C ALA A 110 -9.13 3.78 0.99
N ARG A 111 -9.66 4.45 -0.05
CA ARG A 111 -9.66 3.94 -1.43
C ARG A 111 -8.27 3.79 -2.01
N PHE A 112 -7.39 4.77 -1.83
CA PHE A 112 -6.03 4.72 -2.34
C PHE A 112 -5.20 3.65 -1.63
N ILE A 113 -5.33 3.54 -0.31
CA ILE A 113 -4.66 2.50 0.48
C ILE A 113 -5.19 1.11 0.08
N SER A 114 -6.51 0.95 -0.04
CA SER A 114 -7.13 -0.30 -0.49
C SER A 114 -6.70 -0.70 -1.89
N ARG A 115 -6.63 0.27 -2.82
CA ARG A 115 -6.09 0.04 -4.15
C ARG A 115 -4.63 -0.41 -4.10
N PHE A 116 -3.78 0.28 -3.34
CA PHE A 116 -2.38 -0.12 -3.16
C PHE A 116 -2.25 -1.56 -2.71
N VAL A 117 -2.90 -1.94 -1.59
CA VAL A 117 -2.82 -3.31 -1.05
C VAL A 117 -3.26 -4.34 -2.10
N ARG A 118 -4.29 -4.04 -2.90
CA ARG A 118 -4.76 -4.92 -3.98
C ARG A 118 -3.80 -5.00 -5.17
N MET A 119 -3.04 -3.95 -5.45
CA MET A 119 -2.11 -3.89 -6.58
C MET A 119 -0.74 -4.45 -6.24
N VAL A 120 -0.43 -4.74 -4.97
CA VAL A 120 0.80 -5.47 -4.63
C VAL A 120 0.67 -6.92 -5.10
N ASP A 121 1.68 -7.41 -5.82
CA ASP A 121 1.74 -8.81 -6.26
C ASP A 121 3.15 -9.35 -6.11
N TYR A 122 3.29 -10.42 -5.34
CA TYR A 122 4.54 -11.13 -5.10
C TYR A 122 4.68 -12.37 -6.01
N GLY A 123 3.77 -12.54 -6.98
CA GLY A 123 3.75 -13.65 -7.91
C GLY A 123 3.56 -14.98 -7.19
N VAL A 124 4.54 -15.88 -7.34
CA VAL A 124 4.52 -17.22 -6.76
C VAL A 124 5.00 -17.26 -5.29
N GLU A 125 5.53 -16.17 -4.75
CA GLU A 125 5.96 -16.08 -3.35
C GLU A 125 4.76 -15.87 -2.41
N TYR A 126 3.84 -16.85 -2.37
CA TYR A 126 2.57 -16.73 -1.64
C TYR A 126 2.73 -16.50 -0.13
N GLU A 127 3.76 -17.07 0.50
CA GLU A 127 4.06 -16.83 1.93
C GLU A 127 4.42 -15.38 2.19
N ARG A 128 5.22 -14.77 1.31
CA ARG A 128 5.61 -13.36 1.39
C ARG A 128 4.42 -12.44 1.14
N HIS A 129 3.58 -12.79 0.17
CA HIS A 129 2.34 -12.08 -0.08
C HIS A 129 1.40 -12.13 1.14
N LEU A 130 1.27 -13.30 1.77
CA LEU A 130 0.46 -13.47 2.98
C LEU A 130 1.01 -12.67 4.15
N ALA A 131 2.34 -12.67 4.36
CA ALA A 131 2.99 -11.88 5.40
C ALA A 131 2.67 -10.37 5.23
N PHE A 132 2.80 -9.86 4.01
CA PHE A 132 2.44 -8.48 3.67
C PHE A 132 0.96 -8.17 3.97
N LEU A 133 0.03 -9.04 3.59
CA LEU A 133 -1.40 -8.83 3.86
C LEU A 133 -1.72 -8.83 5.36
N MET A 134 -1.04 -9.68 6.14
CA MET A 134 -1.20 -9.72 7.60
C MET A 134 -0.61 -8.48 8.27
N GLU A 135 0.51 -7.98 7.77
CA GLU A 135 1.12 -6.72 8.21
C GLU A 135 0.20 -5.53 7.91
N CYS A 136 -0.36 -5.47 6.69
CA CYS A 136 -1.38 -4.49 6.32
C CYS A 136 -2.59 -4.54 7.24
N ARG A 137 -3.08 -5.75 7.57
CA ARG A 137 -4.20 -5.91 8.48
C ARG A 137 -3.89 -5.36 9.88
N GLY A 138 -2.68 -5.55 10.38
CA GLY A 138 -2.26 -5.03 11.68
C GLY A 138 -2.16 -3.50 11.68
N ALA A 139 -1.44 -2.95 10.70
CA ALA A 139 -1.13 -1.53 10.63
C ALA A 139 -2.30 -0.65 10.15
N LEU A 140 -3.21 -1.20 9.34
CA LEU A 140 -4.29 -0.46 8.66
C LEU A 140 -5.69 -0.97 9.08
N SER A 141 -5.79 -1.48 10.31
CA SER A 141 -6.94 -2.25 10.81
C SER A 141 -8.30 -1.54 10.76
N ASN A 142 -8.33 -0.19 10.69
CA ASN A 142 -9.58 0.59 10.68
C ASN A 142 -10.13 0.90 9.28
N ILE A 143 -9.45 0.50 8.21
CA ILE A 143 -9.91 0.80 6.84
C ILE A 143 -10.92 -0.27 6.39
N ILE A 144 -12.21 0.03 6.54
CA ILE A 144 -13.33 -0.87 6.18
C ILE A 144 -13.26 -1.34 4.72
N GLU A 145 -12.74 -0.50 3.82
CA GLU A 145 -12.63 -0.79 2.38
C GLU A 145 -11.48 -1.75 2.02
N LEU A 146 -10.63 -2.15 2.98
CA LEU A 146 -9.42 -2.90 2.66
C LEU A 146 -9.67 -4.34 2.19
N LYS A 147 -10.85 -4.94 2.42
CA LYS A 147 -11.22 -6.32 2.01
C LYS A 147 -10.08 -7.37 2.11
N ILE A 148 -9.12 -7.17 3.04
CA ILE A 148 -7.90 -7.97 3.13
C ILE A 148 -8.24 -9.44 3.36
N ASN A 149 -9.34 -9.71 4.06
CA ASN A 149 -9.82 -11.08 4.29
C ASN A 149 -10.05 -11.86 2.98
N GLU A 150 -10.64 -11.25 1.94
CA GLU A 150 -10.87 -11.94 0.66
C GLU A 150 -9.53 -12.29 -0.02
N HIS A 151 -8.56 -11.36 0.01
CA HIS A 151 -7.23 -11.55 -0.54
C HIS A 151 -6.42 -12.61 0.22
N VAL A 152 -6.42 -12.55 1.56
CA VAL A 152 -5.77 -13.54 2.43
C VAL A 152 -6.31 -14.94 2.15
N LEU A 153 -7.64 -15.08 2.04
CA LEU A 153 -8.27 -16.37 1.73
C LEU A 153 -7.85 -16.91 0.36
N SER A 154 -7.78 -16.04 -0.66
CA SER A 154 -7.31 -16.42 -1.99
C SER A 154 -5.88 -16.95 -1.98
N VAL A 155 -4.96 -16.27 -1.29
CA VAL A 155 -3.55 -16.67 -1.18
C VAL A 155 -3.42 -17.99 -0.41
N CYS A 156 -4.15 -18.14 0.69
CA CYS A 156 -4.22 -19.39 1.46
C CYS A 156 -4.72 -20.57 0.61
N SER A 157 -5.69 -20.35 -0.28
CA SER A 157 -6.16 -21.39 -1.21
C SER A 157 -5.07 -21.87 -2.16
N LYS A 158 -4.30 -20.93 -2.75
CA LYS A 158 -3.18 -21.27 -3.66
C LYS A 158 -2.05 -22.00 -2.94
N LEU A 159 -1.77 -21.63 -1.68
CA LEU A 159 -0.82 -22.33 -0.82
C LEU A 159 -1.27 -23.77 -0.55
N ILE A 160 -2.57 -24.00 -0.28
CA ILE A 160 -3.13 -25.34 -0.13
C ILE A 160 -2.97 -26.15 -1.42
N GLU A 161 -3.29 -25.58 -2.57
CA GLU A 161 -3.15 -26.26 -3.87
C GLU A 161 -1.71 -26.68 -4.12
N THR A 162 -0.76 -25.80 -3.83
CA THR A 162 0.68 -26.11 -3.89
C THR A 162 1.04 -27.23 -2.92
N ALA A 163 0.56 -27.15 -1.66
CA ALA A 163 0.82 -28.18 -0.66
C ALA A 163 0.22 -29.54 -1.03
N LYS A 164 -0.94 -29.59 -1.69
CA LYS A 164 -1.54 -30.85 -2.22
C LYS A 164 -0.67 -31.51 -3.29
N LEU A 165 0.06 -30.73 -4.08
CA LEU A 165 0.99 -31.26 -5.09
C LEU A 165 2.28 -31.79 -4.46
N CYS A 166 2.72 -31.21 -3.34
CA CYS A 166 3.97 -31.55 -2.68
C CYS A 166 3.84 -32.58 -1.55
N LEU A 167 2.67 -32.69 -0.92
CA LEU A 167 2.42 -33.53 0.25
C LEU A 167 1.45 -34.66 -0.06
N ASN A 168 1.47 -35.70 0.78
CA ASN A 168 0.50 -36.77 0.70
C ASN A 168 -0.91 -36.24 0.99
N ALA A 169 -1.93 -36.66 0.23
CA ALA A 169 -3.33 -36.29 0.47
C ALA A 169 -3.86 -36.64 1.87
N LYS A 170 -3.21 -37.58 2.58
CA LYS A 170 -3.51 -37.96 3.97
C LYS A 170 -2.64 -37.23 5.00
N ASP A 171 -1.85 -36.25 4.59
CA ASP A 171 -1.06 -35.46 5.53
C ASP A 171 -1.99 -34.78 6.54
N LYS A 172 -1.72 -35.03 7.83
CA LYS A 172 -2.57 -34.58 8.95
C LYS A 172 -2.62 -33.07 9.04
N TYR A 173 -1.51 -32.39 8.74
CA TYR A 173 -1.39 -30.94 8.81
C TYR A 173 -2.13 -30.30 7.64
N LEU A 174 -1.94 -30.81 6.42
CA LEU A 174 -2.68 -30.36 5.25
C LEU A 174 -4.20 -30.49 5.45
N THR A 175 -4.66 -31.64 5.94
CA THR A 175 -6.09 -31.90 6.20
C THR A 175 -6.67 -30.94 7.24
N SER A 176 -5.89 -30.67 8.30
CA SER A 176 -6.30 -29.77 9.39
C SER A 176 -6.35 -28.30 8.93
N THR A 177 -5.36 -27.86 8.12
CA THR A 177 -5.30 -26.51 7.54
C THR A 177 -6.45 -26.25 6.56
N ILE A 178 -6.79 -27.24 5.71
CA ILE A 178 -7.95 -27.16 4.81
C ILE A 178 -9.24 -27.00 5.61
N SER A 179 -9.43 -27.82 6.66
CA SER A 179 -10.62 -27.76 7.52
C SER A 179 -10.76 -26.42 8.23
N PHE A 180 -9.65 -25.88 8.76
CA PHE A 180 -9.63 -24.56 9.37
C PHE A 180 -10.04 -23.47 8.38
N LEU A 181 -9.51 -23.49 7.16
CA LEU A 181 -9.84 -22.50 6.14
C LEU A 181 -11.30 -22.63 5.69
N HIS A 182 -11.80 -23.83 5.40
CA HIS A 182 -13.21 -24.06 5.06
C HIS A 182 -14.19 -23.52 6.11
N LYS A 183 -13.84 -23.59 7.40
CA LYS A 183 -14.66 -23.03 8.49
C LYS A 183 -14.67 -21.49 8.51
N ASN A 184 -13.65 -20.86 7.97
CA ASN A 184 -13.46 -19.41 7.98
C ASN A 184 -13.70 -18.73 6.61
N LEU A 185 -13.93 -19.51 5.54
CA LEU A 185 -14.29 -18.99 4.22
C LEU A 185 -15.81 -18.78 4.06
N PRO A 186 -16.27 -17.68 3.45
CA PRO A 186 -17.63 -17.57 2.96
C PRO A 186 -17.85 -18.55 1.80
N ALA A 187 -19.03 -19.19 1.77
CA ALA A 187 -19.37 -20.35 0.92
C ALA A 187 -19.09 -20.21 -0.60
N ALA A 188 -18.94 -18.99 -1.12
CA ALA A 188 -18.71 -18.71 -2.54
C ALA A 188 -17.31 -19.08 -3.06
N ALA A 189 -16.31 -19.19 -2.19
CA ALA A 189 -14.93 -19.51 -2.58
C ALA A 189 -14.62 -21.03 -2.56
N VAL A 190 -15.53 -21.84 -2.04
CA VAL A 190 -15.38 -23.30 -1.97
C VAL A 190 -15.63 -23.96 -3.33
N SER A 191 -16.36 -23.30 -4.22
CA SER A 191 -16.78 -23.85 -5.51
C SER A 191 -15.68 -23.86 -6.58
N SER A 192 -14.61 -23.08 -6.45
CA SER A 192 -13.52 -23.03 -7.45
C SER A 192 -12.41 -24.05 -7.21
N SER A 193 -12.28 -24.63 -6.01
CA SER A 193 -11.20 -25.58 -5.69
C SER A 193 -11.58 -27.05 -5.90
N ILE A 194 -12.72 -27.34 -6.54
CA ILE A 194 -13.23 -28.71 -6.81
C ILE A 194 -13.27 -29.04 -8.31
N ALA A 195 -12.89 -28.11 -9.20
CA ALA A 195 -12.83 -28.41 -10.63
C ALA A 195 -11.40 -28.71 -11.10
N ILE A 196 -11.12 -30.02 -11.17
CA ILE A 196 -10.00 -30.74 -11.83
C ILE A 196 -8.77 -30.98 -10.95
#